data_AF-A0A7S0GYE8-F1
#
_entry.id   AF-A0A7S0GYE8-F1
#
_cell.length_a   1.000
_cell.length_b   1.000
_cell.length_c   1.000
_cell.angle_alpha   90.00
_cell.angle_beta   90.00
_cell.angle_gamma   90.00
#
_symmetry.space_group_name_H-M   'P 1'
#
loop_
_entity.id
_entity.type
_entity.pdbx_description
1 polymer ?
#
loop_
_entity_poly.entity_id
_entity_poly.type
_entity_poly.pdbx_seq_one_letter_code
_entity_poly.pdbx_strand_id
1 'polypeptide(L)'
;KKASMADQQADMEDNGGERPGKSERSRRKSKKEKDMPWDDPSIDKWQIEPVTTENPLPAPIEESSFAVLFPRYREKYIRESWPLVSRTLKQYGIACELNLLEGSMTVKTTRKTFDPYIIIKARDMIKLLSRSFSVEKASRILEDNMFCDVIKIKNLVRNREKFVKRRQRLIGPNGCTLKAIELVTDCYVMVQGNTVSAMGTVKGLKHVRKLVEDCMNNVHPIYNIKTLMIKKELMKDDKMQGENWDRFLPSFKKKNVKRKKKKIKEKKEYTPFPPAQLPRKIDKQLESGEYFLSQDQKFQREKADKMAASAERIAKKRKKRLSELQPPTQLNKTKNTKTEDKRTAKDLARKLKEKKEKTKGNKKVDVNEYVM
;
A
#
# COMPACT_ATOMS: atom_id res chain seq x y z
N LYS A 1 -17.19 54.34 17.37
CA LYS A 1 -16.32 53.22 17.82
C LYS A 1 -16.26 52.20 16.68
N LYS A 2 -15.05 52.02 16.10
CA LYS A 2 -14.49 50.95 15.23
C LYS A 2 -15.43 49.85 14.71
N ALA A 3 -15.32 49.29 13.50
CA ALA A 3 -14.48 49.50 12.32
C ALA A 3 -14.99 48.49 11.25
N SER A 4 -14.95 48.85 9.96
CA SER A 4 -15.12 47.94 8.82
C SER A 4 -14.11 48.30 7.73
N MET A 5 -13.28 47.35 7.31
CA MET A 5 -12.45 47.33 6.09
C MET A 5 -11.71 45.98 6.13
N ALA A 6 -11.98 44.97 5.30
CA ALA A 6 -11.89 44.87 3.84
C ALA A 6 -10.47 45.05 3.33
N ASP A 7 -9.78 43.93 3.08
CA ASP A 7 -8.54 43.83 2.31
C ASP A 7 -8.78 42.89 1.11
N GLN A 8 -8.52 43.40 -0.08
CA GLN A 8 -8.39 42.68 -1.34
C GLN A 8 -7.03 43.04 -1.98
N GLN A 9 -6.28 41.99 -2.33
CA GLN A 9 -5.54 41.75 -3.59
C GLN A 9 -4.66 42.85 -4.25
N ALA A 10 -3.39 42.49 -4.53
CA ALA A 10 -2.66 42.62 -5.82
C ALA A 10 -1.14 42.46 -5.57
N ASP A 11 -0.49 41.38 -6.04
CA ASP A 11 0.26 41.25 -7.31
C ASP A 11 1.70 41.79 -7.25
N MET A 12 2.70 40.91 -7.51
CA MET A 12 4.00 41.29 -8.07
C MET A 12 4.64 40.12 -8.81
N GLU A 13 5.04 40.41 -10.06
CA GLU A 13 5.67 39.52 -11.03
C GLU A 13 7.20 39.36 -10.81
N ASP A 14 7.68 38.27 -11.42
CA ASP A 14 9.00 37.87 -11.95
C ASP A 14 10.15 38.91 -12.00
N ASN A 15 11.36 38.54 -11.51
CA ASN A 15 12.55 38.35 -12.35
C ASN A 15 13.78 37.85 -11.57
N GLY A 16 14.64 37.10 -12.26
CA GLY A 16 15.91 36.59 -11.75
C GLY A 16 16.98 37.67 -11.52
N GLY A 17 17.90 37.39 -10.61
CA GLY A 17 19.06 38.25 -10.37
C GLY A 17 19.91 37.76 -9.20
N GLU A 18 21.19 37.60 -9.48
CA GLU A 18 22.34 37.27 -8.64
C GLU A 18 22.28 37.68 -7.17
N ARG A 19 22.81 36.82 -6.30
CA ARG A 19 23.02 37.12 -4.87
C ARG A 19 24.08 38.24 -4.73
N PRO A 20 23.75 39.40 -4.15
CA PRO A 20 24.74 40.42 -3.86
C PRO A 20 25.53 40.03 -2.60
N GLY A 21 26.77 40.48 -2.58
CA GLY A 21 27.81 40.11 -1.64
C GLY A 21 27.51 40.41 -0.16
N LYS A 22 28.34 39.76 0.67
CA LYS A 22 28.44 39.92 2.12
C LYS A 22 28.43 41.39 2.52
N SER A 23 27.29 41.90 2.99
CA SER A 23 27.23 43.14 3.75
C SER A 23 27.63 42.85 5.20
N GLU A 24 28.71 43.52 5.60
CA GLU A 24 29.32 43.58 6.92
C GLU A 24 28.27 43.87 8.01
N ARG A 25 27.84 42.82 8.74
CA ARG A 25 27.01 42.99 9.92
C ARG A 25 27.86 43.47 11.08
N SER A 26 27.51 44.67 11.55
CA SER A 26 28.02 45.38 12.72
C SER A 26 28.56 44.47 13.83
N ARG A 27 29.85 44.60 14.11
CA ARG A 27 30.52 44.04 15.29
C ARG A 27 29.91 44.63 16.57
N ARG A 28 28.89 43.98 17.12
CA ARG A 28 28.62 44.09 18.56
C ARG A 28 29.81 43.41 19.25
N LYS A 29 30.60 44.17 20.01
CA LYS A 29 31.69 43.66 20.85
C LYS A 29 31.12 42.56 21.74
N SER A 30 31.29 41.30 21.34
CA SER A 30 31.17 40.17 22.26
C SER A 30 32.20 40.42 23.36
N LYS A 31 31.77 40.33 24.62
CA LYS A 31 32.71 40.10 25.71
C LYS A 31 33.63 38.99 25.23
N LYS A 32 34.95 39.25 25.16
CA LYS A 32 35.96 38.23 24.88
C LYS A 32 35.58 37.02 25.74
N GLU A 33 35.07 35.96 25.12
CA GLU A 33 35.07 34.64 25.75
C GLU A 33 36.53 34.43 26.07
N LYS A 34 36.87 34.54 27.35
CA LYS A 34 38.23 34.22 27.80
C LYS A 34 38.44 32.79 27.34
N ASP A 35 39.47 32.56 26.52
CA ASP A 35 39.89 31.22 26.15
C ASP A 35 39.99 30.43 27.45
N MET A 36 39.08 29.47 27.61
CA MET A 36 39.04 28.65 28.80
C MET A 36 40.37 27.87 28.79
N PRO A 37 41.26 28.01 29.79
CA PRO A 37 42.57 27.38 29.75
C PRO A 37 42.52 25.84 29.80
N TRP A 38 41.33 25.26 29.95
CA TRP A 38 41.04 23.83 29.88
C TRP A 38 40.39 23.41 28.55
N ASP A 39 40.15 24.35 27.64
CA ASP A 39 39.49 24.13 26.35
C ASP A 39 40.52 24.10 25.22
N ASP A 40 41.29 23.01 25.19
CA ASP A 40 42.28 22.77 24.16
C ASP A 40 41.58 22.26 22.87
N PRO A 41 41.82 22.84 21.69
CA PRO A 41 41.21 22.39 20.43
C PRO A 41 41.50 20.93 20.07
N SER A 42 42.50 20.32 20.70
CA SER A 42 42.86 18.92 20.51
C SER A 42 41.97 17.93 21.29
N ILE A 43 41.18 18.38 22.27
CA ILE A 43 40.35 17.50 23.11
C ILE A 43 38.98 17.34 22.44
N ASP A 44 38.68 16.13 21.96
CA ASP A 44 37.36 15.82 21.42
C ASP A 44 36.33 15.68 22.56
N LYS A 45 35.64 16.78 22.82
CA LYS A 45 34.62 16.94 23.88
C LYS A 45 33.43 15.98 23.76
N TRP A 46 33.29 15.30 22.61
CA TRP A 46 32.18 14.39 22.33
C TRP A 46 32.57 12.91 22.44
N GLN A 47 33.83 12.61 22.76
CA GLN A 47 34.22 11.24 23.06
C GLN A 47 33.59 10.79 24.38
N ILE A 48 32.86 9.68 24.32
CA ILE A 48 32.22 9.08 25.49
C ILE A 48 33.23 8.07 26.04
N GLU A 49 33.80 8.36 27.20
CA GLU A 49 34.63 7.39 27.90
C GLU A 49 33.75 6.22 28.41
N PRO A 50 34.17 4.96 28.19
CA PRO A 50 33.39 3.82 28.65
C PRO A 50 33.38 3.79 30.18
N VAL A 51 32.20 3.64 30.77
CA VAL A 51 32.05 3.50 32.22
C VAL A 51 32.55 2.11 32.62
N THR A 52 33.72 2.05 33.24
CA THR A 52 34.31 0.82 33.75
C THR A 52 34.09 0.70 35.25
N THR A 53 34.33 -0.51 35.79
CA THR A 53 34.33 -0.73 37.24
C THR A 53 35.40 0.07 37.98
N GLU A 54 36.42 0.56 37.28
CA GLU A 54 37.52 1.36 37.82
C GLU A 54 37.14 2.85 37.95
N ASN A 55 36.29 3.35 37.06
CA ASN A 55 35.73 4.71 37.12
C ASN A 55 34.19 4.66 37.11
N PRO A 56 33.57 4.21 38.21
CA PRO A 56 32.12 4.06 38.30
C PRO A 56 31.43 5.42 38.41
N LEU A 57 30.26 5.55 37.79
CA LEU A 57 29.39 6.69 38.03
C LEU A 57 28.73 6.57 39.42
N PRO A 58 28.20 7.67 39.97
CA PRO A 58 27.47 7.63 41.24
C PRO A 58 26.35 6.59 41.20
N ALA A 59 26.34 5.69 42.19
CA ALA A 59 25.35 4.63 42.27
C ALA A 59 23.93 5.22 42.38
N PRO A 60 22.92 4.57 41.77
CA PRO A 60 21.56 5.08 41.80
C PRO A 60 21.00 5.12 43.23
N ILE A 61 20.42 6.27 43.59
CA ILE A 61 19.76 6.48 44.90
C ILE A 61 18.39 5.81 44.92
N GLU A 62 17.70 5.79 43.79
CA GLU A 62 16.38 5.20 43.61
C GLU A 62 16.44 3.93 42.75
N GLU A 63 15.46 3.04 42.95
CA GLU A 63 15.35 1.82 42.16
C GLU A 63 14.59 2.09 40.85
N SER A 64 15.23 1.77 39.72
CA SER A 64 14.59 1.71 38.41
C SER A 64 14.26 0.26 38.05
N SER A 65 13.00 0.00 37.71
CA SER A 65 12.49 -1.33 37.36
C SER A 65 11.78 -1.31 36.01
N PHE A 66 12.08 -2.27 35.14
CA PHE A 66 11.40 -2.46 33.86
C PHE A 66 10.95 -3.90 33.69
N ALA A 67 9.72 -4.09 33.22
CA ALA A 67 9.15 -5.39 32.90
C ALA A 67 8.77 -5.49 31.42
N VAL A 68 9.01 -6.65 30.81
CA VAL A 68 8.59 -6.96 29.44
C VAL A 68 7.90 -8.33 29.40
N LEU A 69 6.70 -8.35 28.81
CA LEU A 69 5.95 -9.57 28.55
C LEU A 69 6.53 -10.32 27.35
N PHE A 70 6.65 -11.65 27.46
CA PHE A 70 7.06 -12.50 26.36
C PHE A 70 5.96 -13.48 25.91
N PRO A 71 5.94 -13.89 24.63
CA PRO A 71 4.96 -14.85 24.15
C PRO A 71 5.18 -16.26 24.72
N ARG A 72 4.10 -17.00 24.99
CA ARG A 72 4.13 -18.37 25.55
C ARG A 72 5.05 -19.34 24.82
N TYR A 73 5.13 -19.28 23.48
CA TYR A 73 6.02 -20.16 22.71
C TYR A 73 7.52 -19.92 22.97
N ARG A 74 7.88 -18.77 23.56
CA ARG A 74 9.28 -18.42 23.84
C ARG A 74 9.72 -18.82 25.24
N GLU A 75 8.78 -19.18 26.11
CA GLU A 75 8.99 -19.55 27.51
C GLU A 75 10.05 -20.64 27.69
N LYS A 76 9.94 -21.74 26.92
CA LYS A 76 10.88 -22.88 27.02
C LYS A 76 12.34 -22.42 26.88
N TYR A 77 12.62 -21.63 25.85
CA TYR A 77 13.97 -21.12 25.61
C TYR A 77 14.41 -20.11 26.67
N ILE A 78 13.52 -19.19 27.06
CA ILE A 78 13.87 -18.17 28.06
C ILE A 78 14.22 -18.86 29.38
N ARG A 79 13.45 -19.86 29.80
CA ARG A 79 13.74 -20.66 30.99
C ARG A 79 15.09 -21.37 30.92
N GLU A 80 15.39 -22.04 29.81
CA GLU A 80 16.67 -22.77 29.62
C GLU A 80 17.88 -21.82 29.58
N SER A 81 17.71 -20.63 28.99
CA SER A 81 18.79 -19.65 28.80
C SER A 81 18.87 -18.58 29.89
N TRP A 82 17.92 -18.55 30.83
CA TRP A 82 17.85 -17.56 31.92
C TRP A 82 19.11 -17.50 32.79
N PRO A 83 19.77 -18.62 33.15
CA PRO A 83 21.01 -18.57 33.92
C PRO A 83 22.12 -17.75 33.24
N LEU A 84 22.18 -17.78 31.91
CA LEU A 84 23.14 -17.00 31.13
C LEU A 84 22.80 -15.50 31.15
N VAL A 85 21.51 -15.16 31.04
CA VAL A 85 21.03 -13.78 31.18
C VAL A 85 21.35 -13.22 32.57
N SER A 86 21.10 -14.00 33.62
CA SER A 86 21.41 -13.60 34.98
C SER A 86 22.91 -13.39 35.20
N ARG A 87 23.76 -14.28 34.67
CA ARG A 87 25.22 -14.13 34.76
C ARG A 87 25.71 -12.85 34.09
N THR A 88 25.21 -12.55 32.89
CA THR A 88 25.61 -11.36 32.12
C THR A 88 25.14 -10.07 32.78
N LEU A 89 23.89 -9.98 33.24
CA LEU A 89 23.38 -8.78 33.92
C LEU A 89 23.98 -8.56 35.31
N LYS A 90 24.36 -9.63 36.01
CA LYS A 90 25.01 -9.55 37.33
C LYS A 90 26.38 -8.88 37.26
N GLN A 91 27.11 -8.98 36.14
CA GLN A 91 28.38 -8.27 35.93
C GLN A 91 28.21 -6.75 36.00
N TYR A 92 27.04 -6.24 35.59
CA TYR A 92 26.70 -4.82 35.61
C TYR A 92 25.95 -4.41 36.89
N GLY A 93 25.82 -5.31 37.87
CA GLY A 93 25.08 -5.04 39.10
C GLY A 93 23.56 -4.88 38.91
N ILE A 94 22.98 -5.44 37.84
CA ILE A 94 21.54 -5.43 37.58
C ILE A 94 20.91 -6.73 38.11
N ALA A 95 19.81 -6.62 38.84
CA ALA A 95 18.99 -7.75 39.26
C ALA A 95 17.98 -8.10 38.15
N CYS A 96 17.74 -9.39 37.94
CA CYS A 96 16.78 -9.87 36.95
C CYS A 96 15.89 -10.97 37.52
N GLU A 97 14.59 -10.89 37.24
CA GLU A 97 13.57 -11.83 37.69
C GLU A 97 12.78 -12.36 36.49
N LEU A 98 12.47 -13.66 36.51
CA LEU A 98 11.64 -14.33 35.50
C LEU A 98 10.37 -14.83 36.15
N ASN A 99 9.23 -14.28 35.72
CA ASN A 99 7.91 -14.75 36.15
C ASN A 99 7.29 -15.61 35.05
N LEU A 100 7.21 -16.91 35.29
CA LEU A 100 6.63 -17.88 34.35
C LEU A 100 5.09 -17.89 34.37
N LEU A 101 4.46 -17.47 35.48
CA LEU A 101 3.00 -17.43 35.61
C LEU A 101 2.42 -16.29 34.77
N GLU A 102 3.00 -15.10 34.89
CA GLU A 102 2.61 -13.93 34.09
C GLU A 102 3.24 -13.94 32.69
N GLY A 103 4.33 -14.68 32.49
CA GLY A 103 5.12 -14.64 31.26
C GLY A 103 5.86 -13.30 31.10
N SER A 104 6.44 -12.78 32.19
CA SER A 104 7.14 -11.49 32.24
C SER A 104 8.61 -11.66 32.65
N MET A 105 9.48 -10.82 32.08
CA MET A 105 10.88 -10.67 32.48
C MET A 105 11.04 -9.28 33.08
N THR A 106 11.65 -9.19 34.26
CA THR A 106 11.85 -7.93 34.97
C THR A 106 13.33 -7.69 35.21
N VAL A 107 13.79 -6.45 35.02
CA VAL A 107 15.15 -5.99 35.35
C VAL A 107 15.08 -4.81 36.30
N LYS A 108 15.93 -4.81 37.33
CA LYS A 108 15.95 -3.83 38.42
C LYS A 108 17.38 -3.35 38.67
N THR A 109 17.56 -2.06 38.89
CA THR A 109 18.85 -1.51 39.37
C THR A 109 19.08 -1.90 40.83
N THR A 110 20.33 -2.03 41.24
CA THR A 110 20.69 -2.29 42.64
C THR A 110 21.65 -1.21 43.15
N ARG A 111 21.91 -1.19 44.46
CA ARG A 111 22.95 -0.33 45.06
C ARG A 111 24.36 -0.60 44.52
N LYS A 112 24.57 -1.71 43.82
CA LYS A 112 25.85 -2.12 43.23
C LYS A 112 25.95 -1.79 41.74
N THR A 113 24.93 -1.16 41.16
CA THR A 113 24.96 -0.73 39.75
C THR A 113 25.90 0.46 39.62
N PHE A 114 26.99 0.28 38.87
CA PHE A 114 28.02 1.32 38.67
C PHE A 114 27.70 2.26 37.50
N ASP A 115 26.84 1.86 36.56
CA ASP A 115 26.36 2.70 35.46
C ASP A 115 24.83 2.88 35.57
N PRO A 116 24.33 4.08 35.92
CA PRO A 116 22.90 4.34 35.97
C PRO A 116 22.16 4.12 34.63
N TYR A 117 22.82 4.28 33.48
CA TYR A 117 22.19 4.15 32.17
C TYR A 117 22.12 2.70 31.65
N ILE A 118 22.89 1.77 32.22
CA ILE A 118 22.91 0.35 31.82
C ILE A 118 21.55 -0.33 31.95
N ILE A 119 20.66 0.18 32.82
CA ILE A 119 19.29 -0.32 32.98
C ILE A 119 18.46 -0.16 31.70
N ILE A 120 18.69 0.90 30.92
CA ILE A 120 18.00 1.16 29.65
C ILE A 120 18.39 0.09 28.62
N LYS A 121 19.67 -0.28 28.59
CA LYS A 121 20.18 -1.34 27.72
C LYS A 121 19.72 -2.72 28.19
N ALA A 122 19.66 -2.98 29.49
CA ALA A 122 19.10 -4.22 30.04
C ALA A 122 17.62 -4.39 29.69
N ARG A 123 16.82 -3.30 29.77
CA ARG A 123 15.44 -3.27 29.27
C ARG A 123 15.37 -3.65 27.80
N ASP A 124 16.27 -3.12 26.99
CA ASP A 124 16.29 -3.41 25.55
C ASP A 124 16.78 -4.83 25.23
N MET A 125 17.67 -5.39 26.05
CA MET A 125 18.05 -6.81 26.01
C MET A 125 16.84 -7.73 26.24
N ILE A 126 16.09 -7.54 27.34
CA ILE A 126 14.90 -8.35 27.62
C ILE A 126 13.80 -8.14 26.55
N LYS A 127 13.70 -6.92 26.00
CA LYS A 127 12.81 -6.63 24.87
C LYS A 127 13.21 -7.44 23.64
N LEU A 128 14.50 -7.54 23.31
CA LEU A 128 14.98 -8.34 22.18
C LEU A 128 14.76 -9.85 22.39
N LEU A 129 14.95 -10.35 23.61
CA LEU A 129 14.64 -11.75 23.96
C LEU A 129 13.16 -12.09 23.73
N SER A 130 12.26 -11.17 24.05
CA SER A 130 10.82 -11.31 23.76
C SER A 130 10.52 -11.39 22.25
N ARG A 131 11.42 -10.84 21.42
CA ARG A 131 11.37 -10.84 19.95
C ARG A 131 12.24 -11.93 19.33
N SER A 132 12.43 -13.04 20.05
CA SER A 132 13.10 -14.26 19.58
C SER A 132 14.57 -14.10 19.17
N PHE A 133 15.27 -13.08 19.66
CA PHE A 133 16.73 -13.07 19.57
C PHE A 133 17.35 -14.19 20.42
N SER A 134 18.54 -14.65 20.02
CA SER A 134 19.40 -15.51 20.85
C SER A 134 20.04 -14.67 21.95
N VAL A 135 20.25 -15.25 23.14
CA VAL A 135 20.90 -14.56 24.27
C VAL A 135 22.26 -14.01 23.87
N GLU A 136 23.09 -14.80 23.20
CA GLU A 136 24.43 -14.37 22.75
C GLU A 136 24.40 -13.11 21.88
N LYS A 137 23.43 -13.03 20.97
CA LYS A 137 23.25 -11.84 20.13
C LYS A 137 22.70 -10.69 20.95
N ALA A 138 21.72 -10.96 21.81
CA ALA A 138 21.08 -9.95 22.66
C ALA A 138 22.07 -9.32 23.64
N SER A 139 23.02 -10.06 24.21
CA SER A 139 24.02 -9.54 25.15
C SER A 139 24.90 -8.44 24.56
N ARG A 140 25.09 -8.41 23.24
CA ARG A 140 25.85 -7.33 22.57
C ARG A 140 25.20 -5.95 22.70
N ILE A 141 23.91 -5.87 23.04
CA ILE A 141 23.24 -4.59 23.28
C ILE A 141 23.76 -3.85 24.52
N LEU A 142 24.48 -4.55 25.42
CA LEU A 142 25.04 -3.95 26.62
C LEU A 142 26.26 -3.05 26.29
N GLU A 143 26.89 -3.26 25.13
CA GLU A 143 27.97 -2.41 24.60
C GLU A 143 27.44 -1.02 24.19
N ASP A 144 28.25 0.04 24.27
CA ASP A 144 27.83 1.44 24.02
C ASP A 144 27.44 1.74 22.57
N ASN A 145 28.08 1.10 21.61
CA ASN A 145 27.88 1.39 20.18
C ASN A 145 26.71 0.62 19.55
N MET A 146 26.02 -0.22 20.34
CA MET A 146 24.95 -1.10 19.89
C MET A 146 23.60 -0.60 20.37
N PHE A 147 22.68 -0.42 19.42
CA PHE A 147 21.32 0.03 19.67
C PHE A 147 20.32 -0.98 19.13
N CYS A 148 19.08 -0.92 19.61
CA CYS A 148 17.99 -1.76 19.11
C CYS A 148 16.87 -0.92 18.50
N ASP A 149 16.16 -1.50 17.54
CA ASP A 149 14.96 -0.90 16.97
C ASP A 149 13.90 -1.96 16.69
N VAL A 150 12.64 -1.69 17.09
CA VAL A 150 11.49 -2.59 16.88
C VAL A 150 10.50 -1.91 15.94
N ILE A 151 10.54 -2.32 14.67
CA ILE A 151 9.74 -1.75 13.58
C ILE A 151 8.40 -2.48 13.48
N LYS A 152 7.30 -1.76 13.71
CA LYS A 152 5.94 -2.31 13.61
C LYS A 152 5.47 -2.33 12.15
N ILE A 153 5.25 -3.53 11.60
CA ILE A 153 4.83 -3.71 10.21
C ILE A 153 3.33 -4.03 10.03
N LYS A 154 2.60 -4.32 11.13
CA LYS A 154 1.19 -4.74 11.10
C LYS A 154 0.26 -3.82 10.29
N ASN A 155 0.42 -2.50 10.46
CA ASN A 155 -0.53 -1.52 9.94
C ASN A 155 -0.15 -0.96 8.56
N LEU A 156 0.96 -1.43 7.98
CA LEU A 156 1.45 -0.92 6.69
C LEU A 156 0.69 -1.52 5.48
N VAL A 157 0.06 -2.68 5.65
CA VAL A 157 -0.64 -3.39 4.57
C VAL A 157 -2.03 -3.82 5.03
N ARG A 158 -3.08 -3.40 4.32
CA ARG A 158 -4.48 -3.71 4.65
C ARG A 158 -4.83 -5.20 4.49
N ASN A 159 -4.37 -5.83 3.42
CA ASN A 159 -4.72 -7.22 3.12
C ASN A 159 -3.73 -8.19 3.77
N ARG A 160 -4.24 -9.16 4.55
CA ARG A 160 -3.44 -10.17 5.25
C ARG A 160 -2.54 -11.00 4.31
N GLU A 161 -3.06 -11.44 3.17
CA GLU A 161 -2.27 -12.22 2.20
C GLU A 161 -1.10 -11.41 1.60
N LYS A 162 -1.35 -10.14 1.26
CA LYS A 162 -0.30 -9.25 0.75
C LYS A 162 0.76 -8.99 1.83
N PHE A 163 0.33 -8.85 3.09
CA PHE A 163 1.23 -8.70 4.22
C PHE A 163 2.15 -9.91 4.37
N VAL A 164 1.60 -11.13 4.35
CA VAL A 164 2.40 -12.37 4.44
C VAL A 164 3.39 -12.47 3.27
N LYS A 165 2.95 -12.19 2.03
CA LYS A 165 3.83 -12.22 0.85
C LYS A 165 4.94 -11.16 0.92
N ARG A 166 4.66 -9.93 1.39
CA ARG A 166 5.67 -8.87 1.55
C ARG A 166 6.63 -9.14 2.71
N ARG A 167 6.13 -9.70 3.82
CA ARG A 167 6.98 -10.15 4.93
C ARG A 167 7.90 -11.29 4.50
N GLN A 168 7.38 -12.27 3.76
CA GLN A 168 8.20 -13.37 3.23
C GLN A 168 9.26 -12.86 2.24
N ARG A 169 8.93 -11.85 1.44
CA ARG A 169 9.88 -11.18 0.54
C ARG A 169 11.04 -10.52 1.30
N LEU A 170 10.81 -9.98 2.49
CA LEU A 170 11.86 -9.38 3.32
C LEU A 170 12.85 -10.44 3.82
N ILE A 171 12.36 -11.64 4.16
CA ILE A 171 13.19 -12.78 4.54
C ILE A 171 13.97 -13.31 3.32
N GLY A 172 13.26 -13.43 2.19
CA GLY A 172 13.77 -14.00 0.95
C GLY A 172 13.79 -15.53 0.96
N PRO A 173 14.14 -16.17 -0.17
CA PRO A 173 14.37 -17.61 -0.22
C PRO A 173 15.54 -17.97 0.70
N ASN A 174 15.40 -19.02 1.50
CA ASN A 174 16.40 -19.51 2.46
C ASN A 174 16.99 -18.44 3.41
N GLY A 175 16.30 -17.31 3.62
CA GLY A 175 16.83 -16.20 4.41
C GLY A 175 17.95 -15.40 3.75
N CYS A 176 18.24 -15.61 2.46
CA CYS A 176 19.35 -14.95 1.76
C CYS A 176 19.19 -13.41 1.73
N THR A 177 17.96 -12.91 1.56
CA THR A 177 17.71 -11.46 1.55
C THR A 177 17.92 -10.86 2.94
N LEU A 178 17.47 -11.54 3.99
CA LEU A 178 17.70 -11.12 5.37
C LEU A 178 19.21 -11.08 5.67
N LYS A 179 19.95 -12.14 5.29
CA LYS A 179 21.40 -12.19 5.50
C LYS A 179 22.15 -11.10 4.73
N ALA A 180 21.72 -10.79 3.50
CA ALA A 180 22.28 -9.69 2.74
C ALA A 180 22.04 -8.33 3.41
N ILE A 181 20.86 -8.11 4.00
CA ILE A 181 20.59 -6.89 4.78
C ILE A 181 21.55 -6.82 5.97
N GLU A 182 21.71 -7.92 6.71
CA GLU A 182 22.61 -7.97 7.87
C GLU A 182 24.05 -7.57 7.52
N LEU A 183 24.60 -8.11 6.43
CA LEU A 183 25.98 -7.86 5.99
C LEU A 183 26.19 -6.44 5.43
N VAL A 184 25.17 -5.86 4.81
CA VAL A 184 25.30 -4.53 4.21
C VAL A 184 25.18 -3.45 5.28
N THR A 185 24.24 -3.60 6.22
CA THR A 185 24.00 -2.61 7.28
C THR A 185 24.77 -2.86 8.58
N ASP A 186 25.53 -3.96 8.65
CA ASP A 186 26.24 -4.41 9.86
C ASP A 186 25.30 -4.47 11.08
N CYS A 187 24.09 -4.98 10.85
CA CYS A 187 23.02 -5.09 11.84
C CYS A 187 22.51 -6.52 11.91
N TYR A 188 22.06 -6.96 13.08
CA TYR A 188 21.30 -8.19 13.24
C TYR A 188 19.81 -7.90 13.06
N VAL A 189 19.14 -8.65 12.19
CA VAL A 189 17.73 -8.41 11.88
C VAL A 189 16.93 -9.70 12.08
N MET A 190 15.87 -9.62 12.88
CA MET A 190 14.94 -10.71 13.12
C MET A 190 13.54 -10.31 12.67
N VAL A 191 12.96 -11.08 11.74
CA VAL A 191 11.59 -10.87 11.26
C VAL A 191 10.66 -11.84 11.98
N GLN A 192 9.74 -11.33 12.79
CA GLN A 192 8.85 -12.18 13.56
C GLN A 192 7.42 -11.63 13.64
N GLY A 193 6.46 -12.40 13.14
CA GLY A 193 5.04 -12.06 13.24
C GLY A 193 4.74 -10.71 12.57
N ASN A 194 4.45 -9.71 13.40
CA ASN A 194 3.98 -8.38 13.00
C ASN A 194 4.99 -7.27 13.23
N THR A 195 6.20 -7.59 13.67
CA THR A 195 7.29 -6.62 13.80
C THR A 195 8.59 -7.18 13.22
N VAL A 196 9.48 -6.27 12.86
CA VAL A 196 10.87 -6.57 12.49
C VAL A 196 11.73 -5.91 13.55
N SER A 197 12.59 -6.69 14.19
CA SER A 197 13.45 -6.21 15.26
C SER A 197 14.88 -6.20 14.74
N ALA A 198 15.59 -5.10 14.92
CA ALA A 198 16.95 -4.91 14.44
C ALA A 198 17.87 -4.46 15.58
N MET A 199 19.15 -4.79 15.48
CA MET A 199 20.19 -4.41 16.43
C MET A 199 21.47 -4.04 15.67
N GLY A 200 22.09 -2.93 16.01
CA GLY A 200 23.32 -2.46 15.37
C GLY A 200 23.57 -0.98 15.63
N THR A 201 24.41 -0.37 14.80
CA THR A 201 24.72 1.06 14.89
C THR A 201 23.53 1.93 14.48
N VAL A 202 23.47 3.17 14.98
CA VAL A 202 22.38 4.11 14.67
C VAL A 202 22.23 4.36 13.16
N LYS A 203 23.34 4.44 12.42
CA LYS A 203 23.34 4.61 10.95
C LYS A 203 22.72 3.38 10.27
N GLY A 204 23.16 2.17 10.68
CA GLY A 204 22.62 0.91 10.16
C GLY A 204 21.12 0.76 10.43
N LEU A 205 20.67 1.05 11.66
CA LEU A 205 19.26 0.96 12.04
C LEU A 205 18.36 1.89 11.21
N LYS A 206 18.79 3.13 10.93
CA LYS A 206 18.06 4.05 10.05
C LYS A 206 17.88 3.47 8.64
N HIS A 207 18.92 2.83 8.10
CA HIS A 207 18.85 2.17 6.80
C HIS A 207 17.92 0.94 6.81
N VAL A 208 18.01 0.10 7.85
CA VAL A 208 17.11 -1.06 8.01
C VAL A 208 15.66 -0.63 8.14
N ARG A 209 15.36 0.40 8.94
CA ARG A 209 14.01 0.95 9.10
C ARG A 209 13.42 1.39 7.77
N LYS A 210 14.15 2.23 7.02
CA LYS A 210 13.73 2.67 5.68
C LYS A 210 13.50 1.48 4.75
N LEU A 211 14.41 0.50 4.75
CA LEU A 211 14.30 -0.69 3.91
C LEU A 211 13.05 -1.51 4.21
N VAL A 212 12.73 -1.72 5.48
CA VAL A 212 11.56 -2.48 5.93
C VAL A 212 10.27 -1.73 5.55
N GLU A 213 10.21 -0.43 5.78
CA GLU A 213 9.07 0.43 5.43
C GLU A 213 8.83 0.43 3.91
N ASP A 214 9.88 0.59 3.10
CA ASP A 214 9.82 0.54 1.64
C ASP A 214 9.37 -0.84 1.12
N CYS A 215 9.87 -1.92 1.73
CA CYS A 215 9.47 -3.27 1.40
C CYS A 215 7.97 -3.49 1.62
N MET A 216 7.44 -2.94 2.72
CA MET A 216 6.01 -2.96 3.01
C MET A 216 5.23 -2.03 2.08
N ASN A 217 5.84 -0.95 1.56
CA ASN A 217 5.28 -0.04 0.55
C ASN A 217 5.43 -0.54 -0.91
N ASN A 218 5.62 -1.85 -1.09
CA ASN A 218 5.69 -2.53 -2.39
C ASN A 218 6.97 -2.29 -3.20
N VAL A 219 8.02 -1.73 -2.61
CA VAL A 219 9.36 -1.74 -3.21
C VAL A 219 10.00 -3.10 -2.91
N HIS A 220 10.82 -3.64 -3.81
CA HIS A 220 11.53 -4.90 -3.55
C HIS A 220 12.81 -4.62 -2.73
N PRO A 221 13.11 -5.36 -1.65
CA PRO A 221 14.27 -5.09 -0.79
C PRO A 221 15.60 -5.14 -1.55
N ILE A 222 15.72 -5.96 -2.58
CA ILE A 222 16.89 -6.02 -3.48
C ILE A 222 17.30 -4.64 -4.02
N TYR A 223 16.36 -3.76 -4.34
CA TYR A 223 16.70 -2.42 -4.84
C TYR A 223 17.40 -1.58 -3.76
N ASN A 224 16.90 -1.65 -2.53
CA ASN A 224 17.50 -0.95 -1.39
C ASN A 224 18.84 -1.57 -1.02
N ILE A 225 18.97 -2.90 -1.07
CA ILE A 225 20.26 -3.59 -0.87
C ILE A 225 21.28 -3.12 -1.91
N LYS A 226 20.93 -3.13 -3.21
CA LYS A 226 21.84 -2.66 -4.28
C LYS A 226 22.24 -1.19 -4.08
N THR A 227 21.29 -0.34 -3.69
CA THR A 227 21.54 1.07 -3.38
C THR A 227 22.52 1.20 -2.22
N LEU A 228 22.35 0.44 -1.15
CA LEU A 228 23.24 0.45 0.01
C LEU A 228 24.62 -0.14 -0.31
N MET A 229 24.71 -1.17 -1.15
CA MET A 229 25.98 -1.70 -1.62
C MET A 229 26.78 -0.65 -2.38
N ILE A 230 26.15 0.04 -3.34
CA ILE A 230 26.79 1.13 -4.09
C ILE A 230 27.23 2.26 -3.16
N LYS A 231 26.39 2.64 -2.18
CA LYS A 231 26.77 3.63 -1.18
C LYS A 231 27.96 3.20 -0.33
N LYS A 232 28.02 1.92 0.07
CA LYS A 232 29.12 1.38 0.88
C LYS A 232 30.43 1.36 0.09
N GLU A 233 30.39 1.11 -1.22
CA GLU A 233 31.58 1.24 -2.08
C GLU A 233 31.98 2.72 -2.28
N LEU A 234 31.04 3.61 -2.58
CA LEU A 234 31.32 5.06 -2.74
C LEU A 234 31.84 5.70 -1.44
N MET A 235 31.43 5.19 -0.27
CA MET A 235 31.95 5.64 1.03
C MET A 235 33.43 5.29 1.25
N LYS A 236 33.96 4.25 0.60
CA LYS A 236 35.38 3.88 0.70
C LYS A 236 36.26 4.82 -0.12
N ASP A 237 35.71 5.40 -1.19
CA ASP A 237 36.44 6.32 -2.07
C ASP A 237 36.49 7.74 -1.45
N ASP A 238 37.66 8.15 -0.98
CA ASP A 238 37.86 9.44 -0.31
C ASP A 238 37.52 10.65 -1.20
N LYS A 239 37.79 10.55 -2.50
CA LYS A 239 37.52 11.61 -3.49
C LYS A 239 36.04 11.98 -3.61
N MET A 240 35.13 11.07 -3.25
CA MET A 240 33.69 11.22 -3.49
C MET A 240 32.91 11.66 -2.24
N GLN A 241 33.55 11.83 -1.07
CA GLN A 241 32.84 12.10 0.19
C GLN A 241 32.05 13.42 0.21
N GLY A 242 32.49 14.43 -0.57
CA GLY A 242 31.86 15.75 -0.64
C GLY A 242 30.80 15.93 -1.73
N GLU A 243 30.61 14.93 -2.61
CA GLU A 243 29.73 15.05 -3.78
C GLU A 243 28.35 14.40 -3.56
N ASN A 244 27.34 14.86 -4.31
CA ASN A 244 26.04 14.18 -4.30
C ASN A 244 26.09 12.88 -5.13
N TRP A 245 25.79 11.75 -4.49
CA TRP A 245 25.83 10.42 -5.11
C TRP A 245 24.60 10.01 -5.93
N ASP A 246 23.56 10.83 -6.02
CA ASP A 246 22.30 10.47 -6.69
C ASP A 246 22.47 10.00 -8.15
N ARG A 247 23.51 10.50 -8.84
CA ARG A 247 23.87 10.07 -10.21
C ARG A 247 24.23 8.58 -10.30
N PHE A 248 24.87 8.04 -9.27
CA PHE A 248 25.33 6.64 -9.22
C PHE A 248 24.27 5.70 -8.66
N LEU A 249 23.24 6.24 -8.00
CA LEU A 249 22.19 5.44 -7.40
C LEU A 249 21.20 4.93 -8.49
N PRO A 250 20.88 3.63 -8.50
CA PRO A 250 19.89 3.09 -9.43
C PRO A 250 18.51 3.69 -9.16
N SER A 251 18.02 4.55 -10.06
CA SER A 251 16.66 5.09 -9.96
C SER A 251 15.65 4.12 -10.60
N PHE A 252 14.76 3.55 -9.80
CA PHE A 252 13.69 2.71 -10.33
C PHE A 252 12.50 3.58 -10.73
N LYS A 253 12.41 3.91 -12.02
CA LYS A 253 11.21 4.56 -12.57
C LYS A 253 10.08 3.52 -12.66
N LYS A 254 8.97 3.76 -11.96
CA LYS A 254 7.75 2.96 -12.14
C LYS A 254 7.31 3.09 -13.60
N LYS A 255 7.48 2.02 -14.40
CA LYS A 255 6.88 1.94 -15.73
C LYS A 255 5.36 1.84 -15.56
N ASN A 256 4.69 3.00 -15.49
CA ASN A 256 3.24 3.10 -15.57
C ASN A 256 2.82 2.84 -17.03
N VAL A 257 2.96 1.60 -17.48
CA VAL A 257 2.47 1.18 -18.79
C VAL A 257 0.96 1.35 -18.78
N LYS A 258 0.47 2.30 -19.57
CA LYS A 258 -0.96 2.60 -19.69
C LYS A 258 -1.67 1.32 -20.18
N ARG A 259 -2.37 0.63 -19.28
CA ARG A 259 -3.23 -0.49 -19.66
C ARG A 259 -4.43 0.05 -20.44
N LYS A 260 -4.92 -0.71 -21.43
CA LYS A 260 -6.14 -0.36 -22.17
C LYS A 260 -7.26 -0.03 -21.17
N LYS A 261 -7.79 1.20 -21.24
CA LYS A 261 -8.91 1.63 -20.39
C LYS A 261 -10.12 0.76 -20.74
N LYS A 262 -10.58 -0.05 -19.78
CA LYS A 262 -11.88 -0.72 -19.92
C LYS A 262 -12.95 0.37 -19.99
N LYS A 263 -13.87 0.30 -20.96
CA LYS A 263 -15.04 1.20 -21.01
C LYS A 263 -15.75 1.06 -19.66
N ILE A 264 -15.79 2.14 -18.88
CA ILE A 264 -16.44 2.18 -17.57
C ILE A 264 -17.94 2.04 -17.87
N LYS A 265 -18.51 0.88 -17.55
CA LYS A 265 -19.96 0.75 -17.52
C LYS A 265 -20.44 1.58 -16.33
N GLU A 266 -21.37 2.49 -16.54
CA GLU A 266 -22.03 3.22 -15.47
C GLU A 266 -22.58 2.21 -14.45
N LYS A 267 -22.26 2.42 -13.16
CA LYS A 267 -22.76 1.56 -12.09
C LYS A 267 -24.24 1.85 -11.92
N LYS A 268 -25.07 0.81 -11.85
CA LYS A 268 -26.49 0.96 -11.49
C LYS A 268 -26.57 1.60 -10.10
N GLU A 269 -27.52 2.51 -9.92
CA GLU A 269 -27.81 3.12 -8.62
C GLU A 269 -28.11 2.05 -7.57
N TYR A 270 -27.64 2.26 -6.35
CA TYR A 270 -27.82 1.30 -5.26
C TYR A 270 -29.28 1.35 -4.79
N THR A 271 -30.02 0.29 -5.07
CA THR A 271 -31.35 0.07 -4.50
C THR A 271 -31.22 -0.87 -3.29
N PRO A 272 -31.67 -0.47 -2.08
CA PRO A 272 -31.60 -1.34 -0.90
C PRO A 272 -32.54 -2.55 -1.03
N PHE A 273 -33.53 -2.46 -1.92
CA PHE A 273 -34.44 -3.56 -2.23
C PHE A 273 -33.82 -4.49 -3.27
N PRO A 274 -33.83 -5.82 -3.02
CA PRO A 274 -33.44 -6.78 -4.04
C PRO A 274 -34.43 -6.74 -5.22
N PRO A 275 -33.99 -7.03 -6.45
CA PRO A 275 -34.92 -7.21 -7.57
C PRO A 275 -35.85 -8.40 -7.29
N ALA A 276 -37.07 -8.36 -7.84
CA ALA A 276 -38.00 -9.48 -7.74
C ALA A 276 -37.36 -10.78 -8.29
N GLN A 277 -37.60 -11.89 -7.60
CA GLN A 277 -37.15 -13.20 -8.06
C GLN A 277 -37.84 -13.53 -9.39
N LEU A 278 -37.12 -14.16 -10.32
CA LEU A 278 -37.73 -14.62 -11.56
C LEU A 278 -38.76 -15.72 -11.22
N PRO A 279 -40.04 -15.57 -11.61
CA PRO A 279 -41.08 -16.55 -11.28
C PRO A 279 -40.77 -17.89 -11.94
N ARG A 280 -41.07 -18.99 -11.23
CA ARG A 280 -40.88 -20.34 -11.76
C ARG A 280 -41.84 -20.58 -12.93
N LYS A 281 -41.56 -21.61 -13.74
CA LYS A 281 -42.48 -22.03 -14.81
C LYS A 281 -43.89 -22.32 -14.25
N ILE A 282 -43.95 -22.93 -13.07
CA ILE A 282 -45.20 -23.21 -12.34
C ILE A 282 -45.92 -21.91 -11.98
N ASP A 283 -45.21 -20.93 -11.43
CA ASP A 283 -45.80 -19.63 -11.05
C ASP A 283 -46.36 -18.89 -12.27
N LYS A 284 -45.65 -18.90 -13.41
CA LYS A 284 -46.14 -18.35 -14.68
C LYS A 284 -47.39 -19.08 -15.19
N GLN A 285 -47.45 -20.40 -15.01
CA GLN A 285 -48.60 -21.21 -15.40
C GLN A 285 -49.80 -20.96 -14.46
N LEU A 286 -49.54 -20.74 -13.17
CA LEU A 286 -50.57 -20.38 -12.19
C LEU A 286 -51.12 -18.97 -12.46
N GLU A 287 -50.25 -18.00 -12.77
CA GLU A 287 -50.61 -16.62 -13.12
C GLU A 287 -51.41 -16.54 -14.44
N SER A 288 -51.03 -17.32 -15.46
CA SER A 288 -51.76 -17.40 -16.73
C SER A 288 -53.06 -18.22 -16.67
N GLY A 289 -53.30 -18.94 -15.57
CA GLY A 289 -54.41 -19.88 -15.43
C GLY A 289 -54.28 -21.15 -16.28
N GLU A 290 -53.22 -21.27 -17.08
CA GLU A 290 -52.92 -22.46 -17.88
C GLU A 290 -52.61 -23.68 -17.01
N TYR A 291 -52.17 -23.47 -15.77
CA TYR A 291 -51.91 -24.57 -14.84
C TYR A 291 -53.16 -25.41 -14.57
N PHE A 292 -54.34 -24.77 -14.51
CA PHE A 292 -55.60 -25.42 -14.16
C PHE A 292 -56.30 -26.10 -15.35
N LEU A 293 -55.90 -25.80 -16.59
CA LEU A 293 -56.50 -26.39 -17.80
C LEU A 293 -55.97 -27.81 -18.04
N SER A 294 -56.88 -28.74 -18.36
CA SER A 294 -56.52 -30.09 -18.82
C SER A 294 -55.76 -30.04 -20.15
N GLN A 295 -54.96 -31.08 -20.46
CA GLN A 295 -54.20 -31.16 -21.71
C GLN A 295 -55.11 -31.05 -22.94
N ASP A 296 -56.30 -31.64 -22.90
CA ASP A 296 -57.28 -31.55 -23.99
C ASP A 296 -57.82 -30.14 -24.18
N GLN A 297 -58.08 -29.41 -23.09
CA GLN A 297 -58.55 -28.02 -23.14
C GLN A 297 -57.45 -27.10 -23.68
N LYS A 298 -56.19 -27.35 -23.33
CA LYS A 298 -55.04 -26.64 -23.91
C LYS A 298 -54.94 -26.88 -25.41
N PHE A 299 -55.09 -28.12 -25.84
CA PHE A 299 -55.05 -28.49 -27.26
C PHE A 299 -56.19 -27.85 -28.06
N GLN A 300 -57.42 -27.84 -27.53
CA GLN A 300 -58.57 -27.19 -28.15
C GLN A 300 -58.35 -25.68 -28.30
N ARG A 301 -57.81 -25.04 -27.26
CA ARG A 301 -57.49 -23.61 -27.29
C ARG A 301 -56.40 -23.29 -28.32
N GLU A 302 -55.33 -24.08 -28.36
CA GLU A 302 -54.27 -23.94 -29.35
C GLU A 302 -54.79 -24.11 -30.80
N LYS A 303 -55.70 -25.07 -31.01
CA LYS A 303 -56.33 -25.28 -32.33
C LYS A 303 -57.22 -24.10 -32.72
N ALA A 304 -57.99 -23.56 -31.78
CA ALA A 304 -58.82 -22.38 -32.00
C ALA A 304 -57.95 -21.15 -32.35
N ASP A 305 -56.84 -20.94 -31.63
CA ASP A 305 -55.90 -19.84 -31.87
C ASP A 305 -55.21 -19.97 -33.25
N LYS A 306 -54.81 -21.19 -33.65
CA LYS A 306 -54.28 -21.46 -34.99
C LYS A 306 -55.31 -21.17 -36.10
N MET A 307 -56.58 -21.55 -35.89
CA MET A 307 -57.66 -21.26 -36.83
C MET A 307 -57.92 -19.75 -36.94
N ALA A 308 -57.97 -19.03 -35.82
CA ALA A 308 -58.12 -17.59 -35.78
C ALA A 308 -56.96 -16.86 -36.48
N ALA A 309 -55.71 -17.26 -36.21
CA ALA A 309 -54.52 -16.70 -36.87
C ALA A 309 -54.52 -16.96 -38.39
N SER A 310 -54.94 -18.16 -38.82
CA SER A 310 -55.11 -18.47 -40.24
C SER A 310 -56.17 -17.59 -40.90
N ALA A 311 -57.34 -17.42 -40.25
CA ALA A 311 -58.40 -16.55 -40.72
C ALA A 311 -57.94 -15.08 -40.81
N GLU A 312 -57.18 -14.59 -39.83
CA GLU A 312 -56.62 -13.24 -39.85
C GLU A 312 -55.60 -13.07 -40.99
N ARG A 313 -54.76 -14.09 -41.25
CA ARG A 313 -53.80 -14.08 -42.37
C ARG A 313 -54.53 -14.05 -43.72
N ILE A 314 -55.61 -14.83 -43.86
CA ILE A 314 -56.47 -14.84 -45.04
C ILE A 314 -57.13 -13.47 -45.21
N ALA A 315 -57.68 -12.89 -44.14
CA ALA A 315 -58.28 -11.55 -44.17
C ALA A 315 -57.26 -10.46 -44.54
N LYS A 316 -56.03 -10.50 -44.00
CA LYS A 316 -54.93 -9.60 -44.37
C LYS A 316 -54.55 -9.75 -45.84
N LYS A 317 -54.44 -10.99 -46.36
CA LYS A 317 -54.18 -11.25 -47.78
C LYS A 317 -55.33 -10.75 -48.66
N ARG A 318 -56.58 -10.95 -48.24
CA ARG A 318 -57.77 -10.46 -48.95
C ARG A 318 -57.82 -8.92 -48.98
N LYS A 319 -57.53 -8.26 -47.85
CA LYS A 319 -57.41 -6.79 -47.76
C LYS A 319 -56.29 -6.26 -48.67
N LYS A 320 -55.10 -6.88 -48.66
CA LYS A 320 -54.00 -6.52 -49.56
C LYS A 320 -54.39 -6.67 -51.04
N ARG A 321 -55.01 -7.79 -51.40
CA ARG A 321 -55.49 -8.04 -52.76
C ARG A 321 -56.56 -7.02 -53.18
N LEU A 322 -57.50 -6.68 -52.29
CA LEU A 322 -58.50 -5.64 -52.54
C LEU A 322 -57.87 -4.25 -52.72
N SER A 323 -56.84 -3.90 -51.94
CA SER A 323 -56.11 -2.64 -52.12
C SER A 323 -55.27 -2.60 -53.41
N GLU A 324 -54.79 -3.76 -53.90
CA GLU A 324 -54.08 -3.87 -55.19
C GLU A 324 -55.03 -3.78 -56.40
N LEU A 325 -56.31 -4.16 -56.22
CA LEU A 325 -57.36 -4.10 -57.24
C LEU A 325 -57.98 -2.70 -57.41
N GLN A 326 -57.83 -1.82 -56.42
CA GLN A 326 -58.20 -0.42 -56.61
C GLN A 326 -57.13 0.27 -57.47
N PRO A 327 -57.49 0.79 -58.66
CA PRO A 327 -56.53 1.55 -59.44
C PRO A 327 -56.04 2.73 -58.60
N PRO A 328 -54.72 3.01 -58.58
CA PRO A 328 -54.20 4.15 -57.85
C PRO A 328 -54.94 5.40 -58.29
N THR A 329 -55.42 6.18 -57.32
CA THR A 329 -56.13 7.44 -57.57
C THR A 329 -55.23 8.32 -58.44
N GLN A 330 -55.59 8.50 -59.71
CA GLN A 330 -54.82 9.35 -60.62
C GLN A 330 -55.09 10.80 -60.24
N LEU A 331 -54.14 11.41 -59.52
CA LEU A 331 -54.02 12.86 -59.48
C LEU A 331 -53.61 13.32 -60.87
N ASN A 332 -54.58 13.82 -61.64
CA ASN A 332 -54.33 14.47 -62.93
C ASN A 332 -53.35 15.64 -62.72
N LYS A 333 -52.08 15.44 -63.10
CA LYS A 333 -51.12 16.53 -63.27
C LYS A 333 -51.04 16.89 -64.74
N THR A 334 -51.77 17.93 -65.09
CA THR A 334 -51.53 18.71 -66.30
C THR A 334 -50.07 19.20 -66.30
N LYS A 335 -49.38 18.94 -67.42
CA LYS A 335 -48.05 19.47 -67.69
C LYS A 335 -48.16 20.97 -67.93
N ASN A 336 -47.46 21.78 -67.12
CA ASN A 336 -46.67 22.89 -67.63
C ASN A 336 -45.72 23.47 -66.59
N THR A 337 -44.62 23.97 -67.13
CA THR A 337 -43.55 24.82 -66.57
C THR A 337 -42.32 24.15 -65.94
N LYS A 338 -41.19 24.63 -66.47
CA LYS A 338 -39.80 24.38 -66.09
C LYS A 338 -39.56 24.73 -64.61
N THR A 339 -38.92 23.84 -63.89
CA THR A 339 -37.95 24.18 -62.82
C THR A 339 -36.99 23.01 -62.66
N GLU A 340 -35.70 23.34 -62.63
CA GLU A 340 -34.58 22.44 -62.40
C GLU A 340 -34.68 21.75 -61.03
N ASP A 341 -34.51 20.43 -60.99
CA ASP A 341 -34.28 19.69 -59.73
C ASP A 341 -32.92 18.98 -59.78
N LYS A 342 -31.91 19.66 -59.25
CA LYS A 342 -30.59 19.10 -58.95
C LYS A 342 -30.71 18.02 -57.88
N ARG A 343 -30.78 16.76 -58.28
CA ARG A 343 -30.57 15.63 -57.36
C ARG A 343 -29.08 15.49 -57.03
N THR A 344 -28.64 16.13 -55.95
CA THR A 344 -27.26 16.02 -55.47
C THR A 344 -26.93 14.61 -54.95
N ALA A 345 -25.69 14.15 -55.16
CA ALA A 345 -25.13 12.88 -54.70
C ALA A 345 -25.29 12.60 -53.18
N LYS A 346 -25.59 13.63 -52.38
CA LYS A 346 -25.82 13.57 -50.94
C LYS A 346 -27.07 12.75 -50.55
N ASP A 347 -28.13 12.77 -51.35
CA ASP A 347 -29.36 12.01 -51.06
C ASP A 347 -29.24 10.51 -51.42
N LEU A 348 -28.49 10.19 -52.47
CA LEU A 348 -28.10 8.82 -52.80
C LEU A 348 -27.21 8.22 -51.69
N ALA A 349 -26.27 9.00 -51.15
CA ALA A 349 -25.43 8.59 -50.03
C ALA A 349 -26.22 8.36 -48.73
N ARG A 350 -27.26 9.15 -48.47
CA ARG A 350 -28.15 8.98 -47.29
C ARG A 350 -28.98 7.70 -47.39
N LYS A 351 -29.55 7.38 -48.56
CA LYS A 351 -30.27 6.11 -48.79
C LYS A 351 -29.37 4.87 -48.70
N LEU A 352 -28.11 4.98 -49.13
CA LEU A 352 -27.11 3.92 -48.96
C LEU A 352 -26.71 3.72 -47.49
N LYS A 353 -26.63 4.79 -46.69
CA LYS A 353 -26.40 4.71 -45.24
C LYS A 353 -27.56 4.07 -44.48
N GLU A 354 -28.81 4.42 -44.78
CA GLU A 354 -29.98 3.80 -44.16
C GLU A 354 -30.09 2.30 -44.49
N LYS A 355 -29.76 1.88 -45.72
CA LYS A 355 -29.66 0.45 -46.08
C LYS A 355 -28.56 -0.28 -45.32
N LYS A 356 -27.43 0.40 -45.02
CA LYS A 356 -26.30 -0.15 -44.26
C LYS A 356 -26.58 -0.27 -42.75
N GLU A 357 -27.41 0.61 -42.18
CA GLU A 357 -27.84 0.52 -40.78
C GLU A 357 -28.87 -0.61 -40.57
N LYS A 358 -29.82 -0.78 -41.50
CA LYS A 358 -30.80 -1.89 -41.45
C LYS A 358 -30.15 -3.28 -41.58
N THR A 359 -29.01 -3.38 -42.26
CA THR A 359 -28.26 -4.65 -42.39
C THR A 359 -27.30 -4.92 -41.22
N LYS A 360 -26.89 -3.90 -40.46
CA LYS A 360 -26.06 -4.08 -39.26
C LYS A 360 -26.87 -4.47 -38.00
N GLY A 361 -28.18 -4.24 -37.99
CA GLY A 361 -29.05 -4.61 -36.87
C GLY A 361 -29.27 -6.11 -36.67
N ASN A 362 -28.93 -6.97 -37.66
CA ASN A 362 -29.34 -8.38 -37.68
C ASN A 362 -28.19 -9.41 -37.59
N LYS A 363 -27.03 -9.04 -37.03
CA LYS A 363 -25.95 -9.99 -36.68
C LYS A 363 -25.56 -9.87 -35.21
N LYS A 364 -26.41 -10.44 -34.35
CA LYS A 364 -26.00 -11.07 -33.09
C LYS A 364 -26.58 -12.48 -33.12
N VAL A 365 -25.78 -13.41 -33.65
CA VAL A 365 -26.02 -14.83 -33.45
C VAL A 365 -25.30 -15.17 -32.14
N ASP A 366 -26.08 -15.65 -31.18
CA ASP A 366 -25.61 -16.12 -29.88
C ASP A 366 -24.84 -17.43 -30.11
N VAL A 367 -23.55 -17.46 -29.74
CA VAL A 367 -22.71 -18.66 -29.84
C VAL A 367 -22.73 -19.30 -28.45
N ASN A 368 -23.83 -19.96 -28.10
CA ASN A 368 -23.86 -20.81 -26.90
C ASN A 368 -25.02 -21.82 -26.85
N GLU A 369 -25.33 -22.48 -27.97
CA GLU A 369 -26.29 -23.58 -27.96
C GLU A 369 -25.87 -24.66 -28.96
N TYR A 370 -24.78 -25.36 -28.65
CA TYR A 370 -24.50 -26.72 -29.16
C TYR A 370 -23.47 -27.41 -28.25
N VAL A 371 -23.92 -27.75 -27.04
CA VAL A 371 -23.38 -28.87 -26.28
C VAL A 371 -24.59 -29.56 -25.64
N MET A 372 -25.05 -30.62 -26.30
CA MET A 372 -25.64 -31.85 -25.76
C MET A 372 -25.66 -32.86 -26.91
#